data_AF-A0A958STU2-F1
#
_entry.id   AF-A0A958STU2-F1
#
_cell.length_a   1.000
_cell.length_b   1.000
_cell.length_c   1.000
_cell.angle_alpha   90.00
_cell.angle_beta   90.00
_cell.angle_gamma   90.00
#
_symmetry.space_group_name_H-M   'P 1'
#
loop_
_entity.id
_entity.type
_entity.pdbx_description
1 polymer ?
#
loop_
_entity_poly.entity_id
_entity_poly.type
_entity_poly.pdbx_seq_one_letter_code
_entity_poly.pdbx_strand_id
1 'polypeptide(L)' 'MRKKLLLLLAIMFTLQLAFSQGSPNYDGGLKVKLSEDGKKYFRILSWAQVQGVYSDDVPEESSKLNFNLRRARVLM' A
#
# COMPACT_ATOMS: atom_id res chain seq x y z
N MET A 1 0.72 -37.10 7.01
CA MET A 1 -0.32 -36.07 6.75
C MET A 1 -0.47 -35.07 7.91
N ARG A 2 -0.61 -35.52 9.17
CA ARG A 2 -0.74 -34.63 10.35
C ARG A 2 0.37 -33.58 10.52
N LYS A 3 1.64 -33.95 10.28
CA LYS A 3 2.78 -33.01 10.35
C LYS A 3 2.69 -31.89 9.31
N LYS A 4 2.20 -32.19 8.10
CA LYS A 4 1.99 -31.19 7.03
C LYS A 4 0.84 -30.23 7.39
N LEU A 5 -0.22 -30.74 8.01
CA LEU A 5 -1.34 -29.95 8.49
C LEU A 5 -0.92 -28.98 9.61
N LEU A 6 -0.12 -29.45 10.57
CA LEU A 6 0.41 -28.62 11.65
C LEU A 6 1.32 -27.50 11.11
N LEU A 7 2.17 -27.81 10.12
CA LEU A 7 3.01 -26.82 9.47
C LEU A 7 2.17 -25.76 8.73
N LEU A 8 1.12 -26.17 8.01
CA LEU A 8 0.22 -25.25 7.32
C LEU A 8 -0.49 -24.32 8.31
N LEU A 9 -0.98 -24.86 9.44
CA LEU A 9 -1.63 -24.06 10.48
C LEU A 9 -0.68 -23.03 11.09
N ALA A 10 0.57 -23.42 11.35
CA ALA A 10 1.59 -22.49 11.86
C ALA A 10 1.86 -21.34 10.87
N ILE A 11 1.94 -21.63 9.58
CA ILE A 11 2.10 -20.61 8.53
C ILE A 11 0.88 -19.68 8.46
N MET A 12 -0.33 -20.19 8.62
CA MET A 12 -1.53 -19.32 8.62
C MET A 12 -1.59 -18.40 9.84
N PHE A 13 -1.10 -18.85 11.00
CA PHE A 13 -1.02 -18.00 12.19
C PHE A 13 -0.02 -16.85 12.04
N THR A 14 1.08 -17.03 11.30
CA THR A 14 2.04 -15.93 11.09
C THR A 14 1.54 -14.85 10.14
N LEU A 15 0.56 -15.14 9.29
CA LEU A 15 -0.07 -14.16 8.39
C LEU A 15 -0.91 -13.10 9.12
N GLN A 16 -1.28 -13.30 10.39
CA GLN A 16 -1.98 -12.28 11.18
C GLN A 16 -1.09 -11.07 11.53
N LEU A 17 0.24 -11.25 11.47
CA LEU A 17 1.22 -10.19 11.68
C LEU A 17 1.54 -9.45 10.37
N ALA A 18 0.98 -9.88 9.25
CA ALA A 18 1.09 -9.16 8.00
C ALA A 18 0.18 -7.93 8.07
N PHE A 19 0.77 -6.77 8.28
CA PHE A 19 0.09 -5.50 8.05
C PHE A 19 -0.30 -5.44 6.56
N SER A 20 -1.60 -5.30 6.25
CA SER A 20 -2.02 -4.79 4.94
C SER A 20 -1.26 -3.49 4.66
N GLN A 21 -0.99 -3.12 3.40
CA GLN A 21 -0.27 -1.90 2.96
C GLN A 21 -0.67 -0.60 3.68
N GLY A 22 -0.35 -0.48 4.96
CA GLY A 22 -0.41 0.71 5.75
C GLY A 22 0.93 1.36 5.51
N SER A 23 0.92 2.45 4.74
CA SER A 23 2.09 3.33 4.70
C SER A 23 2.45 3.64 6.16
N PRO A 24 3.69 3.42 6.60
CA PRO A 24 4.15 3.90 7.90
C PRO A 24 3.92 5.41 8.06
N ASN A 25 3.83 6.10 6.92
CA ASN A 25 3.52 7.51 6.78
C ASN A 25 2.05 7.75 6.39
N TYR A 26 1.10 6.86 6.73
CA TYR A 26 -0.33 7.16 6.58
C TYR A 26 -0.81 8.23 7.59
N ASP A 27 0.08 8.65 8.49
CA ASP A 27 -0.01 9.91 9.25
C ASP A 27 0.53 11.13 8.49
N GLY A 28 1.08 10.97 7.28
CA GLY A 28 1.72 12.03 6.48
C GLY A 28 0.78 13.07 5.86
N GLY A 29 -0.46 13.15 6.36
CA GLY A 29 -1.43 14.16 5.96
C GLY A 29 -1.61 15.24 7.02
N LEU A 30 -2.17 16.39 6.62
CA LEU A 30 -2.53 17.45 7.54
C LEU A 30 -3.88 17.11 8.19
N LYS A 31 -3.90 16.89 9.49
CA LYS A 31 -5.13 16.75 10.28
C LYS A 31 -5.38 17.99 11.13
N VAL A 32 -6.43 18.75 10.81
CA VAL A 32 -6.84 19.92 11.59
C VAL A 32 -8.01 19.53 12.47
N LYS A 33 -7.82 19.53 13.80
CA LYS A 33 -8.88 19.24 14.77
C LYS A 33 -9.76 20.48 14.94
N LEU A 34 -11.08 20.28 14.90
CA LEU A 34 -12.09 21.33 15.10
C LEU A 34 -12.70 21.29 16.50
N SER A 35 -12.36 20.28 17.30
CA SER A 35 -12.83 20.10 18.67
C SER A 35 -11.73 19.51 19.54
N GLU A 36 -11.73 19.84 20.84
CA GLU A 36 -10.74 19.35 21.81
C GLU A 36 -10.82 17.83 21.99
N ASP A 37 -12.02 17.26 21.88
CA ASP A 37 -12.25 15.80 21.91
C ASP A 37 -11.76 15.07 20.65
N GLY A 38 -11.33 15.81 19.61
CA GLY A 38 -10.78 15.27 18.37
C GLY A 38 -11.78 14.54 17.46
N LYS A 39 -13.08 14.57 17.78
CA LYS A 39 -14.13 13.89 16.98
C LYS A 39 -14.45 14.60 15.68
N LYS A 40 -14.26 15.93 15.63
CA LYS A 40 -14.43 16.72 14.40
C LYS A 40 -13.07 17.15 13.88
N TYR A 41 -12.78 16.85 12.62
CA TYR A 41 -11.52 17.23 12.00
C TYR A 41 -11.66 17.33 10.47
N PHE A 42 -10.82 18.18 9.87
CA PHE A 42 -10.52 18.12 8.45
C PHE A 42 -9.22 17.35 8.25
N ARG A 43 -9.11 16.59 7.16
CA ARG A 43 -7.90 15.83 6.88
C ARG A 43 -7.56 15.88 5.41
N ILE A 44 -6.41 16.45 5.10
CA ILE A 44 -5.83 16.44 3.76
C ILE A 44 -4.78 15.34 3.69
N LEU A 45 -5.00 14.34 2.86
CA LEU A 45 -4.06 13.26 2.58
C LEU A 45 -3.61 13.33 1.13
N SER A 46 -2.31 13.18 0.89
CA SER A 46 -1.77 12.93 -0.45
C SER A 46 -1.24 11.50 -0.53
N TRP A 47 -1.52 10.83 -1.65
CA TRP A 47 -1.04 9.47 -1.90
C TRP A 47 -0.45 9.38 -3.30
N ALA A 48 0.78 8.89 -3.39
CA ALA A 48 1.45 8.57 -4.64
C ALA A 48 1.89 7.11 -4.65
N GLN A 49 1.57 6.41 -5.74
CA GLN A 49 2.05 5.05 -5.99
C GLN A 49 2.76 5.03 -7.35
N VAL A 50 4.05 4.74 -7.31
CA VAL A 50 4.89 4.53 -8.51
C VAL A 50 5.09 3.03 -8.67
N GLN A 51 5.10 2.54 -9.90
CA GLN A 51 5.37 1.14 -10.20
C GLN A 51 6.29 1.00 -11.41
N GLY A 52 7.14 -0.02 -11.38
CA GLY A 52 7.83 -0.53 -12.56
C GLY A 52 6.98 -1.61 -13.22
N VAL A 53 6.80 -1.52 -14.53
CA VAL A 53 6.10 -2.52 -15.35
C VAL A 53 7.08 -3.05 -16.38
N TYR A 54 7.25 -4.37 -16.39
CA TYR A 54 8.06 -5.07 -17.36
C TYR A 54 7.15 -5.77 -18.38
N SER A 55 7.48 -5.68 -19.67
CA SER A 55 6.81 -6.40 -20.77
C SER A 55 7.83 -6.88 -21.80
N ASP A 56 7.70 -8.14 -22.23
CA ASP A 56 8.47 -8.66 -23.37
C ASP A 56 7.87 -8.28 -24.72
N ASP A 57 6.60 -7.86 -24.73
CA ASP A 57 5.87 -7.40 -25.91
C ASP A 57 5.96 -5.87 -26.01
N VAL A 58 7.08 -5.38 -26.53
CA VAL A 58 7.34 -3.97 -26.83
C VAL A 58 8.16 -3.85 -28.14
N PRO A 59 8.04 -2.75 -28.91
CA PRO A 59 8.85 -2.53 -30.12
C PRO A 59 10.36 -2.66 -29.85
N GLU A 60 11.14 -3.15 -30.84
CA GLU A 60 12.59 -3.44 -30.69
C GLU A 60 13.42 -2.23 -30.21
N GLU A 61 13.03 -1.02 -30.62
CA GLU A 61 13.69 0.25 -30.27
C GLU A 61 13.29 0.77 -28.87
N SER A 62 12.41 0.07 -28.13
CA SER A 62 11.83 0.54 -26.87
C SER A 62 12.23 -0.31 -25.66
N SER A 63 12.29 0.33 -24.49
CA SER A 63 12.64 -0.35 -23.24
C SER A 63 11.53 -1.28 -22.76
N LYS A 64 11.90 -2.54 -22.44
CA LYS A 64 11.01 -3.53 -21.82
C LYS A 64 10.58 -3.17 -20.40
N LEU A 65 11.33 -2.31 -19.72
CA LEU A 65 11.02 -1.81 -18.38
C LEU A 65 10.54 -0.36 -18.46
N ASN A 66 9.35 -0.09 -17.94
CA ASN A 66 8.76 1.23 -17.88
C ASN A 66 8.39 1.59 -16.43
N PHE A 67 8.65 2.83 -16.03
CA PHE A 67 8.22 3.37 -14.75
C PHE A 67 7.01 4.27 -14.94
N ASN A 68 5.92 3.99 -14.24
CA ASN A 68 4.72 4.81 -14.30
C ASN A 68 4.18 5.19 -12.92
N LEU A 69 3.50 6.33 -12.90
CA LEU A 69 2.73 6.79 -11.75
C LEU A 69 1.35 6.14 -11.81
N ARG A 70 1.13 5.10 -11.01
CA ARG A 70 -0.11 4.31 -11.02
C ARG A 70 -1.29 5.04 -10.38
N ARG A 71 -1.01 5.81 -9.32
CA ARG A 71 -1.99 6.61 -8.58
C ARG A 71 -1.30 7.87 -8.05
N ALA A 72 -1.93 9.01 -8.27
CA ALA A 72 -1.68 10.23 -7.53
C ALA A 72 -3.04 10.80 -7.14
N ARG A 73 -3.31 10.91 -5.83
CA ARG A 73 -4.60 11.34 -5.31
C ARG A 73 -4.42 12.32 -4.16
N VAL A 74 -5.35 13.25 -4.06
CA VAL A 74 -5.54 14.10 -2.90
C VAL A 74 -6.93 13.80 -2.34
N LEU A 75 -6.98 13.45 -1.05
CA LEU A 75 -8.22 13.25 -0.29
C LEU A 75 -8.34 14.44 0.69
N MET A 76 -9.52 15.03 0.79
CA MET A 76 -9.81 16.19 1.67
C MET A 76 -11.03 15.90 2.54
#